data_AF-A0A0L0BLK6-F1
#
_entry.id   AF-A0A0L0BLK6-F1
#
_cell.length_a   1.000
_cell.length_b   1.000
_cell.length_c   1.000
_cell.angle_alpha   90.00
_cell.angle_beta   90.00
_cell.angle_gamma   90.00
#
_symmetry.space_group_name_H-M   'P 1'
#
loop_
_entity.id
_entity.type
_entity.pdbx_description
1 polymer ?
#
loop_
_entity_poly.entity_id
_entity_poly.type
_entity_poly.pdbx_seq_one_letter_code
_entity_poly.pdbx_strand_id
1 'polypeptide(L)'
;GQETTWTYKEWANRIAENFEKYFFVTETEKAPLANRKNIYKDCYGASQRWTDYQLRCNFPISMVVAPEMFNPQHAWIALEKAREHLLGPLGMKTLDPSDWNYRGNYDNSNDSTDCTVAHGANYHQGPEWVWPIGYYLRARLIFAKKCGYLNETIAETWNILKAHLKELQTSHWRGLPELTNENGSYCRDSCRTQAWSIATIMEVLHDLHALGGDV
;
A
#
# COMPACT_ATOMS: atom_id res chain seq x y z
N GLY A 1 -1.38 14.49 35.82
CA GLY A 1 -2.47 13.91 35.02
C GLY A 1 -3.10 12.79 35.82
N GLN A 2 -4.40 12.55 35.68
CA GLN A 2 -5.04 11.36 36.26
C GLN A 2 -4.59 10.12 35.49
N GLU A 3 -4.12 9.11 36.21
CA GLU A 3 -3.76 7.82 35.63
C GLU A 3 -5.05 7.07 35.25
N THR A 4 -5.14 6.64 33.99
CA THR A 4 -6.28 5.86 33.49
C THR A 4 -5.81 4.45 33.19
N THR A 5 -6.52 3.45 33.70
CA THR A 5 -6.23 2.03 33.44
C THR A 5 -7.32 1.43 32.55
N TRP A 6 -6.91 0.62 31.58
CA TRP A 6 -7.80 -0.12 30.69
C TRP A 6 -7.42 -1.60 30.66
N THR A 7 -8.41 -2.46 30.51
CA THR A 7 -8.21 -3.84 30.07
C THR A 7 -7.85 -3.88 28.58
N TYR A 8 -7.23 -4.96 28.11
CA TYR A 8 -6.94 -5.13 26.68
C TYR A 8 -8.20 -5.09 25.80
N LYS A 9 -9.34 -5.59 26.31
CA LYS A 9 -10.62 -5.54 25.60
C LYS A 9 -11.14 -4.11 25.46
N GLU A 10 -11.10 -3.33 26.54
CA GLU A 10 -11.51 -1.92 26.49
C GLU A 10 -10.62 -1.12 25.54
N TRP A 11 -9.32 -1.41 25.52
CA TRP A 11 -8.40 -0.76 24.60
C TRP A 11 -8.68 -1.13 23.15
N ALA A 12 -8.88 -2.41 22.83
CA ALA A 12 -9.25 -2.87 21.49
C ALA A 12 -10.57 -2.27 21.01
N ASN A 13 -11.59 -2.23 21.85
CA ASN A 13 -12.88 -1.60 21.52
C ASN A 13 -12.71 -0.12 21.21
N ARG A 14 -11.91 0.61 22.00
CA ARG A 14 -11.62 2.03 21.74
C ARG A 14 -10.94 2.23 20.39
N ILE A 15 -10.00 1.36 20.01
CA ILE A 15 -9.36 1.42 18.69
C ILE A 15 -10.42 1.22 17.60
N ALA A 16 -11.22 0.15 17.68
CA ALA A 16 -12.25 -0.16 16.68
C ALA A 16 -13.29 0.98 16.53
N GLU A 17 -13.72 1.58 17.63
CA GLU A 17 -14.70 2.68 17.63
C GLU A 17 -14.16 4.00 17.04
N ASN A 18 -12.84 4.20 17.04
CA ASN A 18 -12.23 5.49 16.73
C ASN A 18 -11.35 5.46 15.48
N PHE A 19 -10.83 4.29 15.07
CA PHE A 19 -9.90 4.18 13.96
C PHE A 19 -10.47 4.82 12.68
N GLU A 20 -11.65 4.39 12.25
CA GLU A 20 -12.26 4.88 11.01
C GLU A 20 -12.55 6.39 11.06
N LYS A 21 -13.07 6.88 12.20
CA LYS A 21 -13.34 8.31 12.44
C LYS A 21 -12.10 9.18 12.24
N TYR A 22 -10.94 8.66 12.62
CA TYR A 22 -9.70 9.42 12.60
C TYR A 22 -8.89 9.22 11.32
N PHE A 23 -8.97 8.04 10.68
CA PHE A 23 -8.15 7.71 9.52
C PHE A 23 -8.87 7.83 8.17
N PHE A 24 -10.20 7.65 8.11
CA PHE A 24 -10.91 7.73 6.83
C PHE A 24 -11.20 9.19 6.45
N VAL A 25 -10.79 9.56 5.23
CA VAL A 25 -10.99 10.89 4.66
C VAL A 25 -12.25 10.84 3.78
N THR A 26 -13.35 11.39 4.26
CA THR A 26 -14.63 11.40 3.53
C THR A 26 -14.66 12.44 2.41
N GLU A 27 -15.60 12.30 1.46
CA GLU A 27 -15.89 13.35 0.46
C GLU A 27 -16.25 14.70 1.09
N THR A 28 -16.88 14.68 2.26
CA THR A 28 -17.31 15.88 2.98
C THR A 28 -16.19 16.53 3.80
N GLU A 29 -15.00 15.92 3.83
CA GLU A 29 -13.85 16.47 4.54
C GLU A 29 -13.47 17.83 3.94
N LYS A 30 -13.58 18.89 4.74
CA LYS A 30 -13.30 20.27 4.32
C LYS A 30 -11.84 20.67 4.54
N ALA A 31 -11.05 19.83 5.21
CA ALA A 31 -9.64 20.07 5.42
C ALA A 31 -8.95 20.26 4.05
N PRO A 32 -8.35 21.45 3.78
CA PRO A 32 -7.69 21.76 2.51
C PRO A 32 -6.38 20.97 2.31
N LEU A 33 -5.99 20.17 3.31
CA LEU A 33 -4.74 19.42 3.34
C LEU A 33 -4.81 18.08 2.62
N ALA A 34 -6.00 17.58 2.31
CA ALA A 34 -6.15 16.28 1.66
C ALA A 34 -6.07 16.41 0.14
N ASN A 35 -4.99 15.87 -0.45
CA ASN A 35 -4.80 15.77 -1.90
C ASN A 35 -5.91 14.92 -2.55
N ARG A 36 -6.36 13.87 -1.85
CA ARG A 36 -7.46 13.00 -2.27
C ARG A 36 -8.48 12.76 -1.16
N LYS A 37 -9.69 12.40 -1.57
CA LYS A 37 -10.81 11.97 -0.71
C LYS A 37 -11.11 10.49 -0.95
N ASN A 38 -11.89 9.91 -0.04
CA ASN A 38 -12.16 8.47 0.07
C ASN A 38 -10.88 7.62 0.16
N ILE A 39 -9.95 8.07 0.99
CA ILE A 39 -8.72 7.36 1.30
C ILE A 39 -8.65 7.08 2.80
N TYR A 40 -7.87 6.08 3.18
CA TYR A 40 -7.36 6.00 4.55
C TYR A 40 -6.04 6.75 4.56
N LYS A 41 -5.97 7.75 5.43
CA LYS A 41 -4.81 8.63 5.56
C LYS A 41 -3.62 7.82 6.12
N ASP A 42 -2.41 8.21 5.78
CA ASP A 42 -1.20 7.45 6.12
C ASP A 42 -0.80 7.60 7.60
N CYS A 43 -0.96 8.80 8.16
CA CYS A 43 -0.58 9.12 9.53
C CYS A 43 -1.70 9.87 10.26
N TYR A 44 -1.72 9.82 11.59
CA TYR A 44 -2.60 10.65 12.42
C TYR A 44 -1.79 11.50 13.39
N GLY A 45 -1.84 12.83 13.22
CA GLY A 45 -1.16 13.78 14.10
C GLY A 45 0.32 13.97 13.77
N ALA A 46 0.71 13.85 12.49
CA ALA A 46 2.07 14.12 12.04
C ALA A 46 2.48 15.58 12.32
N SER A 47 3.78 15.78 12.53
CA SER A 47 4.38 17.11 12.75
C SER A 47 4.10 18.07 11.61
N GLN A 48 4.11 17.57 10.37
CA GLN A 48 3.64 18.26 9.19
C GLN A 48 2.23 17.80 8.84
N ARG A 49 1.22 18.61 9.18
CA ARG A 49 -0.19 18.17 9.11
C ARG A 49 -0.67 17.65 7.75
N TRP A 50 -0.04 18.05 6.65
CA TRP A 50 -0.40 17.58 5.31
C TRP A 50 0.07 16.14 5.04
N THR A 51 1.12 15.65 5.73
CA THR A 51 1.63 14.28 5.54
C THR A 51 0.65 13.23 6.05
N ASP A 52 -0.21 13.59 7.00
CA ASP A 52 -1.34 12.75 7.42
C ASP A 52 -2.16 12.28 6.21
N TYR A 53 -2.45 13.20 5.28
CA TYR A 53 -3.41 13.00 4.20
C TYR A 53 -2.79 12.54 2.87
N GLN A 54 -1.54 12.07 2.89
CA GLN A 54 -0.92 11.49 1.71
C GLN A 54 -1.55 10.13 1.40
N LEU A 55 -1.91 9.91 0.13
CA LEU A 55 -2.26 8.58 -0.33
C LEU A 55 -0.96 7.77 -0.50
N ARG A 56 -0.79 6.77 0.36
CA ARG A 56 0.34 5.83 0.36
C ARG A 56 -0.14 4.38 0.38
N CYS A 57 0.76 3.46 0.06
CA CYS A 57 0.48 2.03 -0.02
C CYS A 57 0.47 1.29 1.34
N ASN A 58 0.41 2.01 2.47
CA ASN A 58 0.56 1.42 3.81
C ASN A 58 -0.76 0.92 4.42
N PHE A 59 -1.87 1.63 4.20
CA PHE A 59 -3.16 1.27 4.80
C PHE A 59 -3.66 -0.17 4.50
N PRO A 60 -3.31 -0.82 3.36
CA PRO A 60 -3.66 -2.22 3.14
C PRO A 60 -3.08 -3.18 4.18
N ILE A 61 -1.97 -2.83 4.85
CA ILE A 61 -1.39 -3.65 5.92
C ILE A 61 -2.39 -3.78 7.07
N SER A 62 -2.91 -2.65 7.55
CA SER A 62 -3.92 -2.61 8.61
C SER A 62 -5.21 -3.32 8.21
N MET A 63 -5.60 -3.18 6.93
CA MET A 63 -6.76 -3.88 6.36
C MET A 63 -6.63 -5.40 6.36
N VAL A 64 -5.43 -5.93 6.17
CA VAL A 64 -5.17 -7.39 6.23
C VAL A 64 -5.14 -7.89 7.66
N VAL A 65 -4.49 -7.15 8.57
CA VAL A 65 -4.25 -7.60 9.96
C VAL A 65 -5.48 -7.46 10.84
N ALA A 66 -6.28 -6.40 10.65
CA ALA A 66 -7.45 -6.09 11.47
C ALA A 66 -8.63 -5.58 10.61
N PRO A 67 -9.15 -6.41 9.69
CA PRO A 67 -10.23 -6.03 8.75
C PRO A 67 -11.55 -5.64 9.43
N GLU A 68 -11.75 -6.01 10.69
CA GLU A 68 -12.92 -5.68 11.51
C GLU A 68 -13.01 -4.20 11.88
N MET A 69 -11.90 -3.45 11.82
CA MET A 69 -11.87 -2.01 12.14
C MET A 69 -12.34 -1.12 10.98
N PHE A 70 -12.70 -1.72 9.84
CA PHE A 70 -12.99 -1.00 8.60
C PHE A 70 -14.44 -1.23 8.15
N ASN A 71 -15.14 -0.15 7.84
CA ASN A 71 -16.33 -0.22 7.01
C ASN A 71 -15.98 -0.80 5.62
N PRO A 72 -16.66 -1.88 5.18
CA PRO A 72 -16.31 -2.55 3.93
C PRO A 72 -16.41 -1.67 2.68
N GLN A 73 -17.42 -0.81 2.60
CA GLN A 73 -17.61 0.08 1.46
C GLN A 73 -16.52 1.16 1.40
N HIS A 74 -16.19 1.77 2.54
CA HIS A 74 -15.09 2.74 2.62
C HIS A 74 -13.74 2.09 2.27
N ALA A 75 -13.49 0.88 2.79
CA ALA A 75 -12.28 0.12 2.47
C ALA A 75 -12.16 -0.18 0.97
N TRP A 76 -13.25 -0.64 0.35
CA TRP A 76 -13.27 -0.94 -1.08
C TRP A 76 -12.99 0.30 -1.94
N ILE A 77 -13.64 1.44 -1.64
CA ILE A 77 -13.40 2.69 -2.38
C ILE A 77 -11.95 3.17 -2.24
N ALA A 78 -11.36 3.07 -1.04
CA ALA A 78 -9.97 3.43 -0.81
C ALA A 78 -8.99 2.48 -1.54
N LEU A 79 -9.29 1.18 -1.60
CA LEU A 79 -8.51 0.21 -2.37
C LEU A 79 -8.61 0.47 -3.88
N GLU A 80 -9.75 0.93 -4.38
CA GLU A 80 -9.87 1.42 -5.77
C GLU A 80 -9.01 2.66 -6.02
N LYS A 81 -8.88 3.56 -5.03
CA LYS A 81 -7.95 4.69 -5.14
C LYS A 81 -6.48 4.26 -5.15
N ALA A 82 -6.11 3.25 -4.36
CA ALA A 82 -4.78 2.66 -4.45
C ALA A 82 -4.55 1.98 -5.81
N ARG A 83 -5.56 1.28 -6.36
CA ARG A 83 -5.50 0.69 -7.70
C ARG A 83 -5.25 1.74 -8.77
N GLU A 84 -5.98 2.85 -8.71
CA GLU A 84 -5.96 3.91 -9.71
C GLU A 84 -4.63 4.69 -9.71
N HIS A 85 -4.07 4.94 -8.53
CA HIS A 85 -2.97 5.91 -8.37
C HIS A 85 -1.65 5.33 -7.92
N LEU A 86 -1.66 4.19 -7.21
CA LEU A 86 -0.46 3.63 -6.60
C LEU A 86 0.01 2.33 -7.27
N LEU A 87 -0.87 1.59 -7.93
CA LEU A 87 -0.48 0.33 -8.57
C LEU A 87 0.50 0.59 -9.73
N GLY A 88 1.72 0.08 -9.59
CA GLY A 88 2.71 -0.01 -10.66
C GLY A 88 2.71 -1.39 -11.32
N PRO A 89 3.56 -1.62 -12.33
CA PRO A 89 3.63 -2.90 -13.04
C PRO A 89 4.09 -4.08 -12.17
N LEU A 90 4.98 -3.83 -11.21
CA LEU A 90 5.53 -4.85 -10.32
C LEU A 90 5.40 -4.49 -8.83
N GLY A 91 5.38 -3.20 -8.50
CA GLY A 91 5.27 -2.73 -7.13
C GLY A 91 4.16 -1.70 -6.95
N MET A 92 4.03 -1.21 -5.73
CA MET A 92 3.16 -0.11 -5.37
C MET A 92 4.00 1.15 -5.19
N LYS A 93 3.61 2.24 -5.86
CA LYS A 93 4.18 3.57 -5.63
C LYS A 93 4.01 3.94 -4.17
N THR A 94 5.11 4.33 -3.54
CA THR A 94 5.14 4.68 -2.11
C THR A 94 4.45 6.01 -1.79
N LEU A 95 4.21 6.83 -2.81
CA LEU A 95 3.48 8.08 -2.72
C LEU A 95 2.68 8.30 -4.02
N ASP A 96 1.52 8.92 -3.88
CA ASP A 96 0.68 9.39 -4.99
C ASP A 96 1.43 10.33 -5.97
N PRO A 97 1.45 10.03 -7.27
CA PRO A 97 2.10 10.87 -8.29
C PRO A 97 1.62 12.33 -8.38
N SER A 98 0.41 12.66 -7.91
CA SER A 98 -0.05 14.05 -7.89
C SER A 98 0.49 14.85 -6.70
N ASP A 99 1.14 14.21 -5.73
CA ASP A 99 1.77 14.89 -4.61
C ASP A 99 3.05 15.61 -5.07
N TRP A 100 3.23 16.84 -4.61
CA TRP A 100 4.38 17.68 -4.98
C TRP A 100 5.73 17.11 -4.51
N ASN A 101 5.73 16.20 -3.54
CA ASN A 101 6.92 15.47 -3.09
C ASN A 101 7.23 14.21 -3.90
N TYR A 102 6.39 13.83 -4.86
CA TYR A 102 6.62 12.61 -5.62
C TYR A 102 7.90 12.69 -6.46
N ARG A 103 8.79 11.71 -6.29
CA ARG A 103 10.08 11.53 -6.96
C ARG A 103 10.29 10.03 -7.21
N GLY A 104 9.71 9.50 -8.29
CA GLY A 104 9.64 8.05 -8.55
C GLY A 104 10.95 7.32 -8.89
N ASN A 105 12.06 8.02 -9.13
CA ASN A 105 13.32 7.41 -9.55
C ASN A 105 14.38 7.51 -8.45
N TYR A 106 14.63 6.41 -7.76
CA TYR A 106 15.65 6.32 -6.71
C TYR A 106 17.05 6.20 -7.32
N ASP A 107 17.95 7.05 -6.82
CA ASP A 107 19.38 7.04 -7.08
C ASP A 107 20.11 7.36 -5.77
N ASN A 108 20.72 6.34 -5.17
CA ASN A 108 21.42 6.48 -3.89
C ASN A 108 22.75 7.26 -4.04
N SER A 109 23.27 7.34 -5.27
CA SER A 109 24.51 8.04 -5.60
C SER A 109 24.29 9.51 -6.00
N ASN A 110 23.06 10.01 -5.93
CA ASN A 110 22.74 11.39 -6.29
C ASN A 110 23.42 12.39 -5.33
N ASP A 111 24.44 13.10 -5.82
CA ASP A 111 25.20 14.11 -5.07
C ASP A 111 24.81 15.55 -5.46
N SER A 112 23.54 15.75 -5.87
CA SER A 112 23.03 17.07 -6.22
C SER A 112 22.61 17.88 -4.99
N THR A 113 22.32 19.17 -5.20
CA THR A 113 21.80 20.06 -4.14
C THR A 113 20.28 19.96 -3.96
N ASP A 114 19.58 19.12 -4.73
CA ASP A 114 18.13 18.92 -4.58
C ASP A 114 17.87 18.02 -3.37
N CYS A 115 17.43 18.63 -2.26
CA CYS A 115 17.18 17.94 -1.01
C CYS A 115 16.08 16.86 -1.08
N THR A 116 15.28 16.82 -2.15
CA THR A 116 14.23 15.81 -2.32
C THR A 116 14.76 14.49 -2.89
N VAL A 117 15.97 14.47 -3.46
CA VAL A 117 16.57 13.27 -4.09
C VAL A 117 18.01 13.03 -3.69
N ALA A 118 18.73 14.03 -3.16
CA ALA A 118 20.12 13.91 -2.76
C ALA A 118 20.32 12.73 -1.79
N HIS A 119 21.35 11.93 -2.05
CA HIS A 119 21.71 10.72 -1.32
C HIS A 119 20.53 9.77 -1.08
N GLY A 120 19.63 9.66 -2.06
CA GLY A 120 18.51 8.74 -1.98
C GLY A 120 17.36 9.19 -1.08
N ALA A 121 17.24 10.48 -0.78
CA ALA A 121 16.16 11.02 0.07
C ALA A 121 14.74 10.62 -0.39
N ASN A 122 14.57 10.27 -1.66
CA ASN A 122 13.31 9.83 -2.25
C ASN A 122 13.01 8.32 -2.13
N TYR A 123 13.78 7.54 -1.37
CA TYR A 123 13.63 6.08 -1.24
C TYR A 123 12.17 5.61 -1.01
N HIS A 124 11.41 6.43 -0.28
CA HIS A 124 10.00 6.21 0.04
C HIS A 124 9.07 7.35 -0.43
N GLN A 125 9.43 8.06 -1.50
CA GLN A 125 8.65 9.20 -2.03
C GLN A 125 8.24 9.01 -3.48
N GLY A 126 7.87 7.79 -3.88
CA GLY A 126 7.45 7.51 -5.25
C GLY A 126 7.92 6.17 -5.80
N PRO A 127 9.15 5.69 -5.52
CA PRO A 127 9.60 4.39 -6.00
C PRO A 127 8.59 3.29 -5.67
N GLU A 128 8.52 2.31 -6.57
CA GLU A 128 7.52 1.26 -6.55
C GLU A 128 8.05 0.06 -5.77
N TRP A 129 7.60 -0.09 -4.53
CA TRP A 129 8.04 -1.17 -3.66
C TRP A 129 7.23 -2.43 -3.95
N VAL A 130 7.88 -3.60 -3.96
CA VAL A 130 7.19 -4.84 -4.36
C VAL A 130 6.38 -5.45 -3.21
N TRP A 131 6.93 -5.55 -1.99
CA TRP A 131 6.19 -6.19 -0.88
C TRP A 131 4.80 -5.60 -0.54
N PRO A 132 4.54 -4.27 -0.66
CA PRO A 132 3.22 -3.72 -0.39
C PRO A 132 2.16 -4.21 -1.38
N ILE A 133 2.54 -4.70 -2.57
CA ILE A 133 1.58 -5.25 -3.52
C ILE A 133 0.88 -6.49 -2.94
N GLY A 134 1.58 -7.30 -2.13
CA GLY A 134 0.97 -8.46 -1.49
C GLY A 134 -0.11 -8.04 -0.51
N TYR A 135 0.18 -7.09 0.38
CA TYR A 135 -0.84 -6.55 1.30
C TYR A 135 -2.02 -5.90 0.57
N TYR A 136 -1.75 -5.17 -0.51
CA TYR A 136 -2.79 -4.58 -1.35
C TYR A 136 -3.72 -5.65 -1.96
N LEU A 137 -3.16 -6.70 -2.58
CA LEU A 137 -3.94 -7.78 -3.19
C LEU A 137 -4.73 -8.57 -2.13
N ARG A 138 -4.11 -8.89 -0.98
CA ARG A 138 -4.80 -9.55 0.13
C ARG A 138 -5.96 -8.71 0.68
N ALA A 139 -5.74 -7.42 0.90
CA ALA A 139 -6.81 -6.50 1.33
C ALA A 139 -7.96 -6.47 0.31
N ARG A 140 -7.65 -6.41 -1.00
CA ARG A 140 -8.67 -6.49 -2.05
C ARG A 140 -9.49 -7.78 -1.95
N LEU A 141 -8.87 -8.93 -1.82
CA LEU A 141 -9.60 -10.21 -1.69
C LEU A 141 -10.54 -10.21 -0.46
N ILE A 142 -10.07 -9.70 0.68
CA ILE A 142 -10.87 -9.59 1.91
C ILE A 142 -12.11 -8.71 1.70
N PHE A 143 -11.93 -7.50 1.16
CA PHE A 143 -13.02 -6.53 1.04
C PHE A 143 -13.90 -6.77 -0.18
N ALA A 144 -13.38 -7.32 -1.28
CA ALA A 144 -14.16 -7.78 -2.41
C ALA A 144 -15.19 -8.84 -2.01
N LYS A 145 -14.80 -9.79 -1.14
CA LYS A 145 -15.73 -10.77 -0.58
C LYS A 145 -16.86 -10.13 0.23
N LYS A 146 -16.54 -9.11 1.03
CA LYS A 146 -17.53 -8.37 1.86
C LYS A 146 -18.45 -7.48 1.01
N CYS A 147 -18.00 -7.04 -0.16
CA CYS A 147 -18.72 -6.13 -1.04
C CYS A 147 -19.37 -6.79 -2.27
N GLY A 148 -19.14 -8.09 -2.51
CA GLY A 148 -19.74 -8.82 -3.62
C GLY A 148 -18.98 -8.73 -4.96
N TYR A 149 -17.66 -8.44 -4.93
CA TYR A 149 -16.79 -8.29 -6.12
C TYR A 149 -15.70 -9.36 -6.22
N LEU A 150 -15.90 -10.51 -5.53
CA LEU A 150 -14.81 -11.47 -5.30
C LEU A 150 -14.29 -12.12 -6.59
N ASN A 151 -15.17 -12.54 -7.49
CA ASN A 151 -14.78 -13.27 -8.70
C ASN A 151 -13.96 -12.38 -9.64
N GLU A 152 -14.39 -11.14 -9.83
CA GLU A 152 -13.69 -10.12 -10.62
C GLU A 152 -12.33 -9.80 -10.01
N THR A 153 -12.27 -9.72 -8.68
CA THR A 153 -11.03 -9.42 -7.95
C THR A 153 -10.03 -10.58 -8.00
N ILE A 154 -10.48 -11.83 -7.97
CA ILE A 154 -9.62 -13.00 -8.17
C ILE A 154 -8.99 -12.97 -9.56
N ALA A 155 -9.80 -12.72 -10.61
CA ALA A 155 -9.30 -12.62 -11.99
C ALA A 155 -8.28 -11.48 -12.15
N GLU A 156 -8.56 -10.32 -11.56
CA GLU A 156 -7.64 -9.18 -11.55
C GLU A 156 -6.33 -9.50 -10.81
N THR A 157 -6.42 -10.16 -9.66
CA THR A 157 -5.27 -10.56 -8.85
C THR A 157 -4.34 -11.46 -9.67
N TRP A 158 -4.87 -12.49 -10.33
CA TRP A 158 -4.08 -13.33 -11.23
C TRP A 158 -3.46 -12.55 -12.38
N ASN A 159 -4.18 -11.58 -12.95
CA ASN A 159 -3.64 -10.74 -14.01
C ASN A 159 -2.42 -9.91 -13.55
N ILE A 160 -2.47 -9.36 -12.33
CA ILE A 160 -1.35 -8.64 -11.71
C ILE A 160 -0.17 -9.59 -11.43
N LEU A 161 -0.45 -10.80 -10.92
CA LEU A 161 0.58 -11.79 -10.60
C LEU A 161 1.35 -12.30 -11.84
N LYS A 162 0.79 -12.19 -13.06
CA LYS A 162 1.52 -12.52 -14.31
C LYS A 162 2.81 -11.71 -14.47
N ALA A 163 2.82 -10.44 -14.06
CA ALA A 163 4.01 -9.60 -14.14
C ALA A 163 5.13 -10.12 -13.20
N HIS A 164 4.74 -10.58 -12.01
CA HIS A 164 5.64 -11.15 -11.00
C HIS A 164 6.22 -12.49 -11.46
N LEU A 165 5.38 -13.35 -12.03
CA LEU A 165 5.81 -14.60 -12.63
C LEU A 165 6.79 -14.35 -13.78
N LYS A 166 6.50 -13.37 -14.65
CA LYS A 166 7.41 -12.97 -15.73
C LYS A 166 8.77 -12.53 -15.18
N GLU A 167 8.81 -11.63 -14.20
CA GLU A 167 10.07 -11.18 -13.58
C GLU A 167 10.86 -12.37 -12.99
N LEU A 168 10.20 -13.28 -12.28
CA LEU A 168 10.84 -14.50 -11.75
C LEU A 168 11.43 -15.39 -12.85
N GLN A 169 10.79 -15.45 -14.02
CA GLN A 169 11.23 -16.28 -15.15
C GLN A 169 12.37 -15.62 -15.96
N THR A 170 12.37 -14.29 -16.08
CA THR A 170 13.29 -13.56 -16.95
C THR A 170 14.47 -12.94 -16.20
N SER A 171 14.35 -12.68 -14.89
CA SER A 171 15.43 -12.14 -14.07
C SER A 171 16.55 -13.17 -13.90
N HIS A 172 17.80 -12.74 -14.04
CA HIS A 172 18.98 -13.57 -13.79
C HIS A 172 18.96 -14.23 -12.39
N TRP A 173 18.43 -13.51 -11.41
CA TRP A 173 18.40 -13.90 -10.01
C TRP A 173 17.24 -14.83 -9.66
N ARG A 174 16.25 -14.98 -10.56
CA ARG A 174 14.99 -15.70 -10.32
C ARG A 174 14.30 -15.30 -9.01
N GLY A 175 14.39 -14.02 -8.69
CA GLY A 175 13.78 -13.39 -7.53
C GLY A 175 13.01 -12.14 -7.93
N LEU A 176 12.24 -11.61 -6.98
CA LEU A 176 11.59 -10.32 -7.11
C LEU A 176 12.44 -9.23 -6.45
N PRO A 177 12.60 -8.06 -7.10
CA PRO A 177 13.40 -6.98 -6.53
C PRO A 177 12.73 -6.39 -5.29
N GLU A 178 13.50 -5.63 -4.51
CA GLU A 178 13.00 -4.84 -3.39
C GLU A 178 12.04 -3.75 -3.87
N LEU A 179 12.49 -3.00 -4.89
CA LEU A 179 11.74 -1.92 -5.52
C LEU A 179 12.10 -1.78 -7.01
N THR A 180 11.20 -1.15 -7.75
CA THR A 180 11.44 -0.61 -9.09
C THR A 180 11.37 0.92 -9.04
N ASN A 181 12.02 1.55 -10.01
CA ASN A 181 11.79 2.96 -10.27
C ASN A 181 10.43 3.13 -10.98
N GLU A 182 10.10 4.36 -11.36
CA GLU A 182 8.79 4.71 -11.92
C GLU A 182 8.36 3.79 -13.06
N ASN A 183 7.10 3.35 -13.02
CA ASN A 183 6.45 2.52 -14.03
C ASN A 183 7.21 1.21 -14.30
N GLY A 184 7.67 0.55 -13.23
CA GLY A 184 8.40 -0.71 -13.31
C GLY A 184 9.81 -0.61 -13.89
N SER A 185 10.35 0.61 -14.04
CA SER A 185 11.70 0.79 -14.59
C SER A 185 12.77 0.22 -13.66
N TYR A 186 13.87 -0.23 -14.25
CA TYR A 186 14.97 -0.83 -13.52
C TYR A 186 15.58 0.19 -12.54
N CYS A 187 15.69 -0.20 -11.27
CA CYS A 187 16.45 0.52 -10.26
C CYS A 187 17.77 -0.23 -10.02
N ARG A 188 18.90 0.45 -10.27
CA ARG A 188 20.25 -0.13 -10.09
C ARG A 188 20.57 -0.42 -8.64
N ASP A 189 20.11 0.44 -7.74
CA ASP A 189 20.45 0.38 -6.32
C ASP A 189 19.50 -0.55 -5.53
N SER A 190 18.48 -1.09 -6.18
CA SER A 190 17.52 -2.04 -5.61
C SER A 190 18.12 -3.44 -5.47
N CYS A 191 17.92 -4.07 -4.31
CA CYS A 191 18.22 -5.48 -4.13
C CYS A 191 17.42 -6.31 -5.15
N ARG A 192 18.09 -7.16 -5.93
CA ARG A 192 17.49 -7.90 -7.05
C ARG A 192 16.64 -9.10 -6.62
N THR A 193 16.80 -9.56 -5.40
CA THR A 193 16.01 -10.65 -4.81
C THR A 193 15.77 -10.36 -3.34
N GLN A 194 14.54 -10.02 -2.98
CA GLN A 194 14.24 -9.56 -1.63
C GLN A 194 13.18 -10.43 -0.95
N ALA A 195 13.50 -10.86 0.27
CA ALA A 195 12.72 -11.86 0.99
C ALA A 195 11.25 -11.42 1.21
N TRP A 196 11.04 -10.16 1.60
CA TRP A 196 9.67 -9.65 1.80
C TRP A 196 8.87 -9.59 0.50
N SER A 197 9.51 -9.41 -0.65
CA SER A 197 8.83 -9.19 -1.93
C SER A 197 8.21 -10.50 -2.40
N ILE A 198 8.94 -11.60 -2.23
CA ILE A 198 8.41 -12.93 -2.55
C ILE A 198 7.47 -13.45 -1.47
N ALA A 199 7.76 -13.21 -0.18
CA ALA A 199 6.95 -13.71 0.92
C ALA A 199 5.50 -13.19 0.85
N THR A 200 5.31 -11.89 0.61
CA THR A 200 3.96 -11.31 0.53
C THR A 200 3.18 -11.78 -0.69
N ILE A 201 3.86 -12.15 -1.80
CA ILE A 201 3.22 -12.79 -2.96
C ILE A 201 2.80 -14.21 -2.62
N MET A 202 3.61 -14.97 -1.88
CA MET A 202 3.23 -16.30 -1.40
C MET A 202 2.00 -16.27 -0.50
N GLU A 203 1.86 -15.24 0.34
CA GLU A 203 0.64 -15.04 1.14
C GLU A 203 -0.60 -14.78 0.27
N VAL A 204 -0.48 -14.02 -0.83
CA VAL A 204 -1.58 -13.84 -1.79
C VAL A 204 -1.97 -15.18 -2.42
N LEU A 205 -1.00 -15.98 -2.84
CA LEU A 205 -1.26 -17.31 -3.42
C LEU A 205 -1.95 -18.25 -2.41
N HIS A 206 -1.53 -18.21 -1.15
CA HIS A 206 -2.18 -18.95 -0.08
C HIS A 206 -3.65 -18.51 0.11
N ASP A 207 -3.92 -17.21 0.09
CA ASP A 207 -5.28 -16.69 0.22
C ASP A 207 -6.15 -17.05 -0.99
N LEU A 208 -5.61 -17.00 -2.22
CA LEU A 208 -6.29 -17.45 -3.44
C LEU A 208 -6.66 -18.93 -3.36
N HIS A 209 -5.72 -19.77 -2.93
CA HIS A 209 -5.96 -21.20 -2.73
C HIS A 209 -7.10 -21.44 -1.74
N ALA A 210 -7.06 -20.76 -0.58
CA ALA A 210 -8.09 -20.87 0.44
C ALA A 210 -9.48 -20.39 -0.03
N LEU A 211 -9.53 -19.51 -1.04
CA LEU A 211 -10.75 -19.02 -1.68
C LEU A 211 -11.22 -19.90 -2.84
N GLY A 212 -10.46 -20.95 -3.21
CA GLY A 212 -10.73 -21.77 -4.39
C GLY A 212 -10.48 -21.03 -5.71
N GLY A 213 -9.57 -20.05 -5.71
CA GLY A 213 -9.25 -19.20 -6.84
C GLY A 213 -8.20 -19.77 -7.81
N ASP A 214 -7.74 -21.00 -7.61
CA ASP A 214 -6.64 -21.62 -8.37
C ASP A 214 -7.10 -22.35 -9.66
N VAL A 215 -8.33 -22.09 -10.11
CA VAL A 215 -8.99 -22.83 -11.21
C VAL A 215 -8.64 -22.30 -12.60
#